data_AF-A0A220TY67-F1
#
_entry.id   AF-A0A220TY67-F1
#
_cell.length_a   1.000
_cell.length_b   1.000
_cell.length_c   1.000
_cell.angle_alpha   90.00
_cell.angle_beta   90.00
_cell.angle_gamma   90.00
#
_symmetry.space_group_name_H-M   'P 1'
#
loop_
_entity.id
_entity.type
_entity.pdbx_description
1 polymer ?
#
loop_
_entity_poly.entity_id
_entity_poly.type
_entity_poly.pdbx_seq_one_letter_code
_entity_poly.pdbx_strand_id
1 'polypeptide(L)'
;MEIERINDNTVKFYISYADIEDRGFEREEIWYNRERSEQLFWQMMDEVHYKEDFIVDGPLWIQVQALDKGLEIIVTKAQVSKDGENIELSTENGKTIDLSVDEDIEYMLESKFGKSSNKNAEDEGGILSLVLRFDDFEDVIQLSHYFQEDTNAFQDSLFFFNNKYYFYLEFIDESLDGDEREDVISKIFEFGKDTDVTIHYLEEYGKKVFTDDTFEQVRNYFPAQL
;
A
#
# COMPACT_ATOMS: atom_id res chain seq x y z
N MET A 1 19.28 -26.73 8.18
CA MET A 1 18.91 -25.99 6.95
C MET A 1 19.78 -26.44 5.78
N GLU A 2 19.15 -26.74 4.65
CA GLU A 2 19.80 -27.04 3.37
C GLU A 2 19.42 -25.96 2.35
N ILE A 3 20.38 -25.51 1.56
CA ILE A 3 20.23 -24.44 0.55
C ILE A 3 20.64 -25.04 -0.79
N GLU A 4 19.77 -24.93 -1.78
CA GLU A 4 20.02 -25.38 -3.13
C GLU A 4 19.77 -24.22 -4.10
N ARG A 5 20.81 -23.82 -4.84
CA ARG A 5 20.68 -22.82 -5.88
C ARG A 5 20.15 -23.47 -7.14
N ILE A 6 18.92 -23.10 -7.51
CA ILE A 6 18.29 -23.60 -8.74
C ILE A 6 18.85 -22.84 -9.95
N ASN A 7 18.95 -21.51 -9.86
CA ASN A 7 19.50 -20.67 -10.92
C ASN A 7 20.01 -19.32 -10.37
N ASP A 8 20.38 -18.37 -11.23
CA ASP A 8 20.89 -17.06 -10.81
C ASP A 8 19.83 -16.19 -10.11
N ASN A 9 18.54 -16.46 -10.37
CA ASN A 9 17.41 -15.68 -9.89
C ASN A 9 16.53 -16.45 -8.88
N THR A 10 16.76 -17.74 -8.65
CA THR A 10 15.92 -18.62 -7.85
C THR A 10 16.76 -19.44 -6.89
N VAL A 11 16.42 -19.35 -5.60
CA VAL A 11 17.04 -20.11 -4.52
C VAL A 11 15.98 -20.98 -3.84
N LYS A 12 16.34 -22.21 -3.54
CA LYS A 12 15.50 -23.18 -2.83
C LYS A 12 16.08 -23.46 -1.45
N PHE A 13 15.20 -23.47 -0.47
CA PHE A 13 15.50 -23.71 0.93
C PHE A 13 14.73 -24.91 1.43
N TYR A 14 15.39 -25.68 2.27
CA TYR A 14 14.74 -26.67 3.10
C TYR A 14 15.09 -26.42 4.57
N ILE A 15 14.05 -26.22 5.39
CA ILE A 15 14.17 -26.04 6.83
C ILE A 15 13.36 -27.09 7.56
N SER A 16 13.99 -27.79 8.50
CA SER A 16 13.30 -28.82 9.29
C SER A 16 12.45 -28.20 10.41
N TYR A 17 11.43 -28.91 10.91
CA TYR A 17 10.64 -28.39 12.04
C TYR A 17 11.48 -28.16 13.30
N ALA A 18 12.47 -29.01 13.56
CA ALA A 18 13.39 -28.83 14.68
C ALA A 18 14.23 -27.53 14.54
N ASP A 19 14.64 -27.19 13.31
CA ASP A 19 15.38 -25.96 13.00
C ASP A 19 14.50 -24.69 13.12
N ILE A 20 13.19 -24.82 12.89
CA ILE A 20 12.19 -23.74 13.04
C ILE A 20 11.97 -23.47 14.53
N GLU A 21 11.78 -24.52 15.32
CA GLU A 21 11.55 -24.43 16.77
C GLU A 21 12.79 -23.88 17.51
N ASP A 22 14.02 -24.27 17.11
CA ASP A 22 15.27 -23.77 17.70
C ASP A 22 15.46 -22.25 17.46
N ARG A 23 14.88 -21.73 16.37
CA ARG A 23 14.83 -20.29 16.06
C ARG A 23 13.70 -19.55 16.78
N GLY A 24 12.87 -20.24 17.56
CA GLY A 24 11.79 -19.64 18.35
C GLY A 24 10.52 -19.33 17.53
N PHE A 25 10.31 -20.07 16.44
CA PHE A 25 9.09 -19.99 15.64
C PHE A 25 8.26 -21.27 15.81
N GLU A 26 6.94 -21.14 15.91
CA GLU A 26 6.05 -22.28 15.82
C GLU A 26 5.60 -22.53 14.37
N ARG A 27 5.37 -23.80 14.02
CA ARG A 27 4.89 -24.21 12.68
C ARG A 27 3.63 -23.45 12.22
N GLU A 28 2.74 -23.11 13.15
CA GLU A 28 1.46 -22.45 12.89
C GLU A 28 1.65 -20.93 12.74
N GLU A 29 2.63 -20.35 13.46
CA GLU A 29 2.93 -18.92 13.36
C GLU A 29 3.48 -18.53 11.98
N ILE A 30 4.16 -19.43 11.27
CA ILE A 30 4.66 -19.15 9.91
C ILE A 30 3.51 -18.92 8.92
N TRP A 31 2.36 -19.56 9.14
CA TRP A 31 1.19 -19.43 8.25
C TRP A 31 0.23 -18.33 8.70
N TYR A 32 0.03 -18.18 10.01
CA TYR A 32 -0.98 -17.28 10.57
C TYR A 32 -0.43 -15.91 10.98
N ASN A 33 0.89 -15.77 11.14
CA ASN A 33 1.51 -14.52 11.56
C ASN A 33 2.46 -14.01 10.47
N ARG A 34 1.96 -13.06 9.68
CA ARG A 34 2.69 -12.39 8.60
C ARG A 34 4.01 -11.77 9.06
N GLU A 35 4.05 -11.14 10.23
CA GLU A 35 5.25 -10.48 10.74
C GLU A 35 6.33 -11.51 11.11
N ARG A 36 5.92 -12.63 11.72
CA ARG A 36 6.82 -13.74 12.05
C ARG A 36 7.33 -14.47 10.81
N SER A 37 6.47 -14.66 9.81
CA SER A 37 6.89 -15.29 8.56
C SER A 37 7.88 -14.42 7.80
N GLU A 38 7.65 -13.11 7.72
CA GLU A 38 8.60 -12.14 7.16
C GLU A 38 9.95 -12.16 7.88
N GLN A 39 9.97 -12.17 9.22
CA GLN A 39 11.21 -12.26 10.01
C GLN A 39 12.02 -13.52 9.68
N LEU A 40 11.36 -14.67 9.59
CA LEU A 40 12.01 -15.92 9.20
C LEU A 40 12.61 -15.80 7.79
N PHE A 41 11.87 -15.26 6.82
CA PHE A 41 12.39 -15.10 5.45
C PHE A 41 13.58 -14.15 5.38
N TRP A 42 13.55 -12.99 6.05
CA TRP A 42 14.69 -12.07 6.09
C TRP A 42 15.93 -12.70 6.71
N GLN A 43 15.77 -13.45 7.80
CA GLN A 43 16.88 -14.18 8.43
C GLN A 43 17.48 -15.21 7.48
N MET A 44 16.65 -15.89 6.69
CA MET A 44 17.10 -16.89 5.71
C MET A 44 17.80 -16.23 4.52
N MET A 45 17.30 -15.07 4.04
CA MET A 45 17.91 -14.29 2.96
C MET A 45 19.24 -13.65 3.37
N ASP A 46 19.38 -13.21 4.62
CA ASP A 46 20.64 -12.68 5.17
C ASP A 46 21.73 -13.78 5.21
N GLU A 47 21.35 -15.00 5.60
CA GLU A 47 22.25 -16.16 5.60
C GLU A 47 22.72 -16.55 4.17
N VAL A 48 21.90 -16.27 3.15
CA VAL A 48 22.21 -16.50 1.73
C VAL A 48 23.12 -15.40 1.18
N HIS A 49 22.84 -14.14 1.50
CA HIS A 49 23.65 -12.98 1.13
C HIS A 49 25.12 -13.15 1.55
N TYR A 50 25.36 -13.87 2.65
CA TYR A 50 26.70 -14.12 3.16
C TYR A 50 27.46 -15.22 2.41
N LYS A 51 26.77 -16.12 1.70
CA LYS A 51 27.37 -17.28 1.04
C LYS A 51 27.39 -17.19 -0.49
N GLU A 52 26.43 -16.49 -1.08
CA GLU A 52 26.31 -16.34 -2.53
C GLU A 52 26.03 -14.87 -2.86
N ASP A 53 26.64 -14.36 -3.93
CA ASP A 53 26.57 -12.97 -4.44
C ASP A 53 25.16 -12.61 -4.97
N PHE A 54 24.13 -12.94 -4.20
CA PHE A 54 22.72 -12.74 -4.53
C PHE A 54 22.27 -11.38 -4.00
N ILE A 55 22.45 -10.34 -4.82
CA ILE A 55 22.00 -8.99 -4.50
C ILE A 55 20.47 -8.93 -4.66
N VAL A 56 19.80 -8.96 -3.52
CA VAL A 56 18.35 -8.80 -3.37
C VAL A 56 18.02 -7.34 -3.62
N ASP A 57 17.74 -7.01 -4.88
CA ASP A 57 17.26 -5.69 -5.28
C ASP A 57 16.03 -5.89 -6.17
N GLY A 58 14.85 -5.56 -5.63
CA GLY A 58 13.55 -5.72 -6.29
C GLY A 58 12.60 -6.73 -5.62
N PRO A 59 11.39 -6.90 -6.20
CA PRO A 59 10.35 -7.78 -5.65
C PRO A 59 10.80 -9.25 -5.66
N LEU A 60 10.38 -9.99 -4.63
CA LEU A 60 10.66 -11.41 -4.46
C LEU A 60 9.36 -12.21 -4.49
N TRP A 61 9.34 -13.25 -5.31
CA TRP A 61 8.29 -14.25 -5.32
C TRP A 61 8.67 -15.39 -4.38
N ILE A 62 7.80 -15.70 -3.42
CA ILE A 62 8.05 -16.72 -2.40
C ILE A 62 6.97 -17.79 -2.50
N GLN A 63 7.38 -19.02 -2.72
CA GLN A 63 6.52 -20.19 -2.68
C GLN A 63 6.91 -21.06 -1.49
N VAL A 64 5.95 -21.42 -0.65
CA VAL A 64 6.17 -22.26 0.54
C VAL A 64 5.38 -23.55 0.41
N GLN A 65 6.05 -24.68 0.62
CA GLN A 65 5.46 -26.01 0.61
C GLN A 65 5.75 -26.71 1.95
N ALA A 66 4.68 -27.14 2.62
CA ALA A 66 4.81 -27.98 3.80
C ALA A 66 5.14 -29.42 3.41
N LEU A 67 6.15 -30.00 4.07
CA LEU A 67 6.55 -31.40 3.96
C LEU A 67 6.40 -32.08 5.33
N ASP A 68 6.40 -33.43 5.35
CA ASP A 68 6.24 -34.21 6.59
C ASP A 68 7.31 -33.91 7.66
N LYS A 69 8.48 -33.40 7.25
CA LYS A 69 9.64 -33.17 8.12
C LYS A 69 10.14 -31.73 8.16
N GLY A 70 9.50 -30.82 7.43
CA GLY A 70 9.92 -29.43 7.38
C GLY A 70 9.13 -28.59 6.37
N LEU A 71 9.68 -27.43 6.03
CA LEU A 71 9.18 -26.53 5.00
C LEU A 71 10.20 -26.46 3.86
N GLU A 72 9.69 -26.55 2.64
CA GLU A 72 10.41 -26.23 1.42
C GLU A 72 9.99 -24.84 0.95
N ILE A 73 10.95 -23.94 0.74
CA ILE A 73 10.69 -22.55 0.35
C ILE A 73 11.47 -22.27 -0.93
N ILE A 74 10.81 -21.75 -1.96
CA ILE A 74 11.43 -21.33 -3.21
C ILE A 74 11.28 -19.82 -3.31
N VAL A 75 12.39 -19.11 -3.46
CA VAL A 75 12.45 -17.66 -3.61
C VAL A 75 12.95 -17.35 -5.01
N THR A 76 12.15 -16.66 -5.81
CA THR A 76 12.49 -16.22 -7.17
C THR A 76 12.50 -14.70 -7.23
N LYS A 77 13.57 -14.12 -7.77
CA LYS A 77 13.65 -12.70 -8.07
C LYS A 77 12.68 -12.37 -9.20
N ALA A 78 11.71 -11.52 -8.91
CA ALA A 78 10.83 -10.96 -9.93
C ALA A 78 11.55 -9.82 -10.65
N GLN A 79 11.39 -9.74 -11.97
CA GLN A 79 11.85 -8.60 -12.77
C GLN A 79 10.62 -7.86 -13.26
N VAL A 80 10.61 -6.54 -13.09
CA VAL A 80 9.51 -5.70 -13.60
C VAL A 80 9.77 -5.44 -15.07
N SER A 81 8.78 -5.74 -15.92
CA SER A 81 8.84 -5.45 -17.36
C SER A 81 9.05 -3.96 -17.62
N LYS A 82 9.68 -3.62 -18.75
CA LYS A 82 9.96 -2.21 -19.13
C LYS A 82 8.74 -1.30 -19.23
N ASP A 83 7.54 -1.87 -19.34
CA ASP A 83 6.25 -1.16 -19.36
C ASP A 83 5.65 -0.91 -17.96
N GLY A 84 6.22 -1.48 -16.89
CA GLY A 84 5.75 -1.26 -15.52
C GLY A 84 4.46 -2.00 -15.13
N GLU A 85 3.74 -2.58 -16.09
CA GLU A 85 2.44 -3.23 -15.85
C GLU A 85 2.52 -4.74 -15.54
N ASN A 86 3.66 -5.41 -15.77
CA ASN A 86 3.75 -6.87 -15.61
C ASN A 86 5.02 -7.32 -14.85
N ILE A 87 4.86 -8.36 -14.03
CA ILE A 87 5.95 -9.01 -13.30
C ILE A 87 6.41 -10.23 -14.10
N GLU A 88 7.63 -10.17 -14.63
CA GLU A 88 8.26 -11.29 -15.32
C GLU A 88 8.97 -12.21 -14.31
N LEU A 89 8.53 -13.46 -14.25
CA LEU A 89 9.23 -14.53 -13.54
C LEU A 89 10.14 -15.29 -14.51
N SER A 90 11.44 -15.32 -14.19
CA SER A 90 12.39 -16.19 -14.88
C SER A 90 12.22 -17.62 -14.35
N THR A 91 11.68 -18.54 -15.16
CA THR A 91 11.64 -19.96 -14.79
C THR A 91 12.85 -20.74 -15.31
N GLU A 92 13.14 -21.90 -14.71
CA GLU A 92 14.26 -22.81 -15.00
C GLU A 92 14.52 -23.12 -16.49
N ASN A 93 13.50 -22.96 -17.35
CA ASN A 93 13.60 -23.25 -18.79
C ASN A 93 13.91 -22.01 -19.67
N GLY A 94 14.22 -20.86 -19.07
CA GLY A 94 14.44 -19.61 -19.81
C GLY A 94 13.19 -19.05 -20.48
N LYS A 95 12.00 -19.57 -20.11
CA LYS A 95 10.72 -18.98 -20.47
C LYS A 95 10.33 -17.98 -19.39
N THR A 96 10.07 -16.74 -19.80
CA THR A 96 9.38 -15.77 -18.97
C THR A 96 7.93 -16.25 -18.81
N ILE A 97 7.50 -16.44 -17.57
CA ILE A 97 6.07 -16.57 -17.30
C ILE A 97 5.61 -15.14 -17.06
N ASP A 98 4.78 -14.67 -17.98
CA ASP A 98 4.01 -13.45 -17.84
C ASP A 98 2.85 -13.78 -16.91
N LEU A 99 3.01 -13.42 -15.63
CA LEU A 99 1.89 -13.41 -14.72
C LEU A 99 1.20 -12.07 -14.94
N SER A 100 0.02 -12.10 -15.55
CA SER A 100 -0.91 -10.99 -15.40
C SER A 100 -1.08 -10.80 -13.89
N VAL A 101 -0.73 -9.63 -13.39
CA VAL A 101 -0.92 -9.30 -11.99
C VAL A 101 -2.44 -9.24 -11.81
N ASP A 102 -3.03 -10.31 -11.26
CA ASP A 102 -4.43 -10.27 -10.86
C ASP A 102 -4.57 -9.19 -9.76
N GLU A 103 -5.70 -8.49 -9.74
CA GLU A 103 -5.97 -7.34 -8.84
C GLU A 103 -5.65 -7.65 -7.36
N ASP A 104 -5.88 -8.90 -6.93
CA ASP A 104 -5.54 -9.40 -5.58
C ASP A 104 -4.03 -9.37 -5.25
N ILE A 105 -3.17 -9.62 -6.25
CA ILE A 105 -1.70 -9.67 -6.09
C ILE A 105 -1.13 -8.25 -6.05
N GLU A 106 -1.72 -7.35 -6.83
CA GLU A 106 -1.40 -5.93 -6.87
C GLU A 106 -1.65 -5.28 -5.50
N TYR A 107 -2.82 -5.54 -4.90
CA TYR A 107 -3.21 -5.05 -3.57
C TYR A 107 -2.24 -5.52 -2.46
N MET A 108 -1.79 -6.77 -2.51
CA MET A 108 -0.84 -7.34 -1.55
C MET A 108 0.57 -6.71 -1.65
N LEU A 109 1.02 -6.41 -2.87
CA LEU A 109 2.30 -5.75 -3.15
C LEU A 109 2.28 -4.28 -2.72
N GLU A 110 1.16 -3.59 -2.97
CA GLU A 110 0.95 -2.19 -2.60
C GLU A 110 0.98 -1.98 -1.08
N SER A 111 0.37 -2.91 -0.31
CA SER A 111 0.37 -2.89 1.16
C SER A 111 1.77 -3.05 1.80
N LYS A 112 2.74 -3.61 1.07
CA LYS A 112 4.09 -3.94 1.59
C LYS A 112 5.18 -2.99 1.13
N PHE A 113 5.08 -2.43 -0.07
CA PHE A 113 6.20 -1.73 -0.71
C PHE A 113 6.01 -0.23 -0.88
N GLY A 114 4.83 0.33 -0.57
CA GLY A 114 4.62 1.78 -0.55
C GLY A 114 4.82 2.47 -1.92
N LYS A 115 3.71 2.66 -2.63
CA LYS A 115 3.49 3.54 -3.79
C LYS A 115 4.63 3.64 -4.82
N SER A 116 4.50 2.91 -5.92
CA SER A 116 4.68 3.50 -7.24
C SER A 116 3.31 3.67 -7.85
N SER A 117 2.91 4.93 -8.01
CA SER A 117 1.70 5.43 -8.65
C SER A 117 0.99 4.46 -9.60
N ASN A 118 -0.18 3.93 -9.20
CA ASN A 118 -1.43 4.17 -9.92
C ASN A 118 -2.64 3.72 -9.12
N LYS A 119 -3.74 4.41 -9.40
CA LYS A 119 -5.06 4.26 -8.79
C LYS A 119 -5.64 2.88 -9.13
N ASN A 120 -6.20 2.22 -8.11
CA ASN A 120 -7.52 1.56 -8.10
C ASN A 120 -7.51 0.51 -6.97
N ALA A 121 -7.89 0.93 -5.77
CA ALA A 121 -8.27 -0.02 -4.72
C ALA A 121 -9.79 0.06 -4.58
N GLU A 122 -10.49 -0.70 -5.44
CA GLU A 122 -11.80 -1.19 -5.07
C GLU A 122 -11.63 -2.44 -4.19
N ASP A 123 -12.29 -2.34 -3.04
CA ASP A 123 -12.89 -3.41 -2.24
C ASP A 123 -12.19 -3.89 -0.94
N GLU A 124 -13.05 -4.34 -0.03
CA GLU A 124 -12.87 -4.76 1.37
C GLU A 124 -13.16 -3.71 2.44
N GLY A 125 -14.41 -3.22 2.52
CA GLY A 125 -15.13 -2.89 3.78
C GLY A 125 -14.44 -1.97 4.81
N GLY A 126 -13.34 -1.34 4.43
CA GLY A 126 -12.55 -0.42 5.21
C GLY A 126 -12.99 0.99 4.86
N ILE A 127 -13.03 1.85 5.87
CA ILE A 127 -13.39 3.23 5.69
C ILE A 127 -12.33 3.88 4.79
N LEU A 128 -12.72 4.27 3.57
CA LEU A 128 -11.82 4.92 2.62
C LEU A 128 -11.59 6.35 3.07
N SER A 129 -10.34 6.69 3.32
CA SER A 129 -9.95 8.05 3.71
C SER A 129 -8.75 8.55 2.93
N LEU A 130 -8.67 9.87 2.77
CA LEU A 130 -7.69 10.57 1.96
C LEU A 130 -7.21 11.83 2.67
N VAL A 131 -5.93 12.16 2.51
CA VAL A 131 -5.35 13.45 2.91
C VAL A 131 -4.84 14.15 1.66
N LEU A 132 -5.27 15.40 1.44
CA LEU A 132 -4.77 16.26 0.38
C LEU A 132 -4.05 17.47 0.96
N ARG A 133 -3.08 17.99 0.20
CA ARG A 133 -2.37 19.22 0.52
C ARG A 133 -2.72 20.32 -0.47
N PHE A 134 -3.03 21.50 0.06
CA PHE A 134 -3.21 22.74 -0.68
C PHE A 134 -2.07 23.70 -0.38
N ASP A 135 -1.60 24.38 -1.42
CA ASP A 135 -0.52 25.36 -1.31
C ASP A 135 -1.02 26.71 -0.79
N ASP A 136 -2.25 27.06 -1.14
CA ASP A 136 -2.98 28.26 -0.72
C ASP A 136 -4.36 27.89 -0.15
N PHE A 137 -4.90 28.74 0.72
CA PHE A 137 -6.26 28.58 1.23
C PHE A 137 -7.31 28.90 0.15
N GLU A 138 -6.98 29.74 -0.83
CA GLU A 138 -7.87 30.06 -1.96
C GLU A 138 -8.31 28.81 -2.73
N ASP A 139 -7.45 27.81 -2.86
CA ASP A 139 -7.77 26.54 -3.52
C ASP A 139 -8.88 25.79 -2.76
N VAL A 140 -8.84 25.84 -1.41
CA VAL A 140 -9.87 25.25 -0.53
C VAL A 140 -11.20 26.00 -0.68
N ILE A 141 -11.15 27.32 -0.78
CA ILE A 141 -12.34 28.15 -1.03
C ILE A 141 -12.98 27.76 -2.37
N GLN A 142 -12.19 27.67 -3.43
CA GLN A 142 -12.70 27.29 -4.76
C GLN A 142 -13.30 25.88 -4.76
N LEU A 143 -12.60 24.92 -4.16
CA LEU A 143 -13.11 23.55 -4.00
C LEU A 143 -14.46 23.52 -3.27
N SER A 144 -14.59 24.29 -2.18
CA SER A 144 -15.83 24.35 -1.41
C SER A 144 -17.01 24.92 -2.22
N HIS A 145 -16.78 25.84 -3.15
CA HIS A 145 -17.83 26.39 -4.02
C HIS A 145 -18.12 25.52 -5.23
N TYR A 146 -17.17 24.67 -5.64
CA TYR A 146 -17.36 23.68 -6.69
C TYR A 146 -18.22 22.50 -6.17
N PHE A 147 -17.92 22.00 -4.96
CA PHE A 147 -18.70 20.96 -4.29
C PHE A 147 -19.91 21.56 -3.56
N GLN A 148 -20.97 21.87 -4.31
CA GLN A 148 -22.25 22.31 -3.73
C GLN A 148 -23.24 21.17 -3.45
N GLU A 149 -23.02 20.00 -4.06
CA GLU A 149 -23.88 18.83 -3.92
C GLU A 149 -23.57 18.05 -2.63
N ASP A 150 -24.49 17.15 -2.25
CA ASP A 150 -24.57 16.47 -0.95
C ASP A 150 -23.19 16.03 -0.40
N THR A 151 -22.65 16.81 0.54
CA THR A 151 -21.44 16.47 1.32
C THR A 151 -21.71 15.40 2.37
N ASN A 152 -22.94 14.88 2.45
CA ASN A 152 -23.33 13.83 3.39
C ASN A 152 -22.67 12.48 3.13
N ALA A 153 -22.07 12.32 1.95
CA ALA A 153 -21.31 11.15 1.53
C ALA A 153 -20.01 10.92 2.34
N PHE A 154 -19.45 11.98 2.91
CA PHE A 154 -18.15 11.95 3.56
C PHE A 154 -18.07 12.91 4.75
N GLN A 155 -17.21 12.58 5.71
CA GLN A 155 -16.75 13.52 6.73
C GLN A 155 -15.47 14.17 6.26
N ASP A 156 -15.28 15.43 6.63
CA ASP A 156 -14.08 16.17 6.28
C ASP A 156 -13.52 17.00 7.43
N SER A 157 -12.24 17.36 7.32
CA SER A 157 -11.55 18.21 8.27
C SER A 157 -10.45 18.99 7.59
N LEU A 158 -10.20 20.21 8.05
CA LEU A 158 -9.10 21.03 7.55
C LEU A 158 -8.08 21.31 8.64
N PHE A 159 -6.82 21.12 8.30
CA PHE A 159 -5.66 21.37 9.14
C PHE A 159 -4.71 22.37 8.49
N PHE A 160 -3.96 23.08 9.32
CA PHE A 160 -2.87 23.94 8.90
C PHE A 160 -1.58 23.46 9.54
N PHE A 161 -0.59 23.14 8.71
CA PHE A 161 0.69 22.60 9.15
C PHE A 161 1.79 23.02 8.17
N ASN A 162 2.98 23.36 8.66
CA ASN A 162 4.12 23.77 7.85
C ASN A 162 3.80 24.80 6.74
N ASN A 163 2.96 25.78 7.07
CA ASN A 163 2.53 26.84 6.15
C ASN A 163 1.79 26.33 4.90
N LYS A 164 1.10 25.20 5.05
CA LYS A 164 0.26 24.54 4.05
C LYS A 164 -1.04 24.09 4.69
N TYR A 165 -2.06 23.94 3.86
CA TYR A 165 -3.37 23.44 4.29
C TYR A 165 -3.49 21.97 3.93
N TYR A 166 -4.04 21.19 4.84
CA TYR A 166 -4.26 19.76 4.66
C TYR A 166 -5.73 19.46 4.87
N PHE A 167 -6.35 18.87 3.87
CA PHE A 167 -7.75 18.46 3.90
C PHE A 167 -7.81 16.96 4.06
N TYR A 168 -8.50 16.51 5.10
CA TYR A 168 -8.80 15.12 5.32
C TYR A 168 -10.24 14.86 4.92
N LEU A 169 -10.48 13.75 4.22
CA LEU A 169 -11.79 13.28 3.83
C LEU A 169 -11.91 11.80 4.16
N GLU A 170 -13.04 11.41 4.71
CA GLU A 170 -13.38 10.04 5.08
C GLU A 170 -14.77 9.70 4.55
N PHE A 171 -14.88 8.73 3.64
CA PHE A 171 -16.17 8.30 3.10
C PHE A 171 -16.95 7.54 4.16
N ILE A 172 -18.15 8.02 4.48
CA ILE A 172 -19.04 7.42 5.49
C ILE A 172 -20.24 6.71 4.86
N ASP A 173 -20.54 7.01 3.60
CA ASP A 173 -21.64 6.38 2.88
C ASP A 173 -21.18 5.08 2.22
N GLU A 174 -21.50 3.96 2.87
CA GLU A 174 -21.24 2.60 2.37
C GLU A 174 -22.04 2.26 1.10
N SER A 175 -23.03 3.08 0.72
CA SER A 175 -23.83 2.85 -0.49
C SER A 175 -23.19 3.38 -1.78
N LEU A 176 -22.13 4.20 -1.67
CA LEU A 176 -21.37 4.68 -2.82
C LEU A 176 -20.53 3.53 -3.40
N ASP A 177 -20.70 3.26 -4.69
CA ASP A 177 -19.81 2.35 -5.40
C ASP A 177 -18.41 2.98 -5.60
N GLY A 178 -17.44 2.18 -6.06
CA GLY A 178 -16.07 2.69 -6.18
C GLY A 178 -15.90 3.67 -7.34
N ASP A 179 -16.68 3.55 -8.42
CA ASP A 179 -16.73 4.52 -9.51
C ASP A 179 -17.19 5.91 -9.01
N GLU A 180 -18.27 5.97 -8.23
CA GLU A 180 -18.76 7.21 -7.63
C GLU A 180 -17.74 7.84 -6.66
N ARG A 181 -17.05 7.00 -5.88
CA ARG A 181 -15.96 7.46 -4.99
C ARG A 181 -14.79 8.03 -5.78
N GLU A 182 -14.36 7.36 -6.84
CA GLU A 182 -13.25 7.80 -7.69
C GLU A 182 -13.58 9.10 -8.43
N ASP A 183 -14.84 9.29 -8.82
CA ASP A 183 -15.33 10.56 -9.39
C ASP A 183 -15.21 11.72 -8.40
N VAL A 184 -15.59 11.50 -7.13
CA VAL A 184 -15.44 12.50 -6.06
C VAL A 184 -13.96 12.81 -5.83
N ILE A 185 -13.14 11.77 -5.68
CA ILE A 185 -11.70 11.89 -5.47
C ILE A 185 -11.06 12.68 -6.62
N SER A 186 -11.39 12.33 -7.86
CA SER A 186 -10.84 12.97 -9.06
C SER A 186 -11.16 14.45 -9.13
N LYS A 187 -12.40 14.86 -8.81
CA LYS A 187 -12.79 16.27 -8.71
C LYS A 187 -11.99 17.02 -7.65
N ILE A 188 -11.74 16.41 -6.49
CA ILE A 188 -10.97 17.04 -5.41
C ILE A 188 -9.50 17.23 -5.81
N PHE A 189 -8.92 16.26 -6.51
CA PHE A 189 -7.54 16.33 -7.03
C PHE A 189 -7.31 17.40 -8.10
N GLU A 190 -8.37 18.00 -8.67
CA GLU A 190 -8.22 19.17 -9.55
C GLU A 190 -7.70 20.40 -8.78
N PHE A 191 -7.99 20.47 -7.48
CA PHE A 191 -7.65 21.61 -6.61
C PHE A 191 -6.52 21.28 -5.63
N GLY A 192 -6.37 20.02 -5.24
CA GLY A 192 -5.41 19.56 -4.23
C GLY A 192 -4.27 18.70 -4.81
N LYS A 193 -3.23 18.48 -4.00
CA LYS A 193 -2.12 17.58 -4.33
C LYS A 193 -2.07 16.42 -3.34
N ASP A 194 -1.60 15.26 -3.83
CA ASP A 194 -1.32 14.11 -2.97
C ASP A 194 -0.22 14.44 -1.95
N THR A 195 -0.23 13.72 -0.82
CA THR A 195 0.71 13.91 0.28
C THR A 195 0.92 12.63 1.07
N ASP A 196 2.17 12.39 1.50
CA ASP A 196 2.52 11.25 2.35
C ASP A 196 2.23 11.50 3.85
N VAL A 197 1.76 12.71 4.18
CA VAL A 197 1.41 13.08 5.56
C VAL A 197 0.11 12.39 5.97
N THR A 198 0.17 11.65 7.08
CA THR A 198 -0.97 10.91 7.63
C THR A 198 -1.87 11.79 8.49
N ILE A 199 -3.14 11.38 8.64
CA ILE A 199 -4.10 12.06 9.52
C ILE A 199 -3.60 12.13 10.97
N HIS A 200 -3.08 11.04 11.53
CA HIS A 200 -2.58 11.01 12.92
C HIS A 200 -1.47 12.03 13.16
N TYR A 201 -0.59 12.23 12.18
CA TYR A 201 0.47 13.24 12.30
C TYR A 201 -0.10 14.66 12.31
N LEU A 202 -1.14 14.92 11.52
CA LEU A 202 -1.84 16.21 11.53
C LEU A 202 -2.65 16.43 12.81
N GLU A 203 -3.22 15.38 13.39
CA GLU A 203 -3.94 15.49 14.67
C GLU A 203 -3.01 15.81 15.84
N GLU A 204 -1.79 15.27 15.82
CA GLU A 204 -0.80 15.54 16.87
C GLU A 204 -0.07 16.88 16.70
N TYR A 205 0.33 17.23 15.48
CA TYR A 205 1.24 18.35 15.22
C TYR A 205 0.62 19.48 14.39
N GLY A 206 -0.48 19.20 13.69
CA GLY A 206 -1.20 20.18 12.88
C GLY A 206 -2.16 21.03 13.71
N LYS A 207 -2.44 22.24 13.23
CA LYS A 207 -3.50 23.07 13.80
C LYS A 207 -4.81 22.75 13.09
N LYS A 208 -5.78 22.17 13.79
CA LYS A 208 -7.14 21.98 13.25
C LYS A 208 -7.80 23.34 13.03
N VAL A 209 -8.20 23.61 11.78
CA VAL A 209 -8.87 24.85 11.33
C VAL A 209 -10.37 24.66 11.36
N PHE A 210 -10.84 23.56 10.77
CA PHE A 210 -12.23 23.10 10.81
C PHE A 210 -12.26 21.63 11.21
N THR A 211 -13.17 21.26 12.10
CA THR A 211 -13.32 19.90 12.62
C THR A 211 -14.25 19.04 11.78
N ASP A 212 -15.26 19.64 11.17
CA ASP A 212 -16.35 18.95 10.49
C ASP A 212 -16.94 19.94 9.47
N ASP A 213 -17.65 19.46 8.45
CA ASP A 213 -18.39 20.28 7.48
C ASP A 213 -17.58 21.46 6.90
N THR A 214 -16.31 21.22 6.61
CA THR A 214 -15.32 22.20 6.15
C THR A 214 -15.88 22.98 4.96
N PHE A 215 -16.46 22.30 3.96
CA PHE A 215 -16.99 22.98 2.79
C PHE A 215 -18.15 23.93 3.13
N GLU A 216 -19.09 23.52 3.98
CA GLU A 216 -20.20 24.38 4.40
C GLU A 216 -19.69 25.58 5.20
N GLN A 217 -18.77 25.35 6.14
CA GLN A 217 -18.18 26.41 6.94
C GLN A 217 -17.41 27.40 6.07
N VAL A 218 -16.58 26.92 5.14
CA VAL A 218 -15.81 27.79 4.23
C VAL A 218 -16.75 28.64 3.38
N ARG A 219 -17.81 28.06 2.79
CA ARG A 219 -18.80 28.84 2.02
C ARG A 219 -19.51 29.90 2.86
N ASN A 220 -19.79 29.61 4.13
CA ASN A 220 -20.42 30.56 5.05
C ASN A 220 -19.51 31.74 5.38
N TYR A 221 -18.21 31.52 5.58
CA TYR A 221 -17.25 32.59 5.86
C TYR A 221 -16.79 33.33 4.59
N PHE A 222 -16.77 32.65 3.44
CA PHE A 222 -16.29 33.15 2.16
C PHE A 222 -17.36 32.96 1.08
N PRO A 223 -18.47 33.73 1.10
CA PRO A 223 -19.52 33.59 0.11
C PRO A 223 -19.01 34.01 -1.28
N ALA A 224 -19.39 33.26 -2.32
CA ALA A 224 -19.09 33.63 -3.70
C ALA A 224 -19.79 34.95 -4.03
N GLN A 225 -19.02 35.97 -4.40
CA GLN A 225 -19.58 37.19 -4.98
C GLN A 225 -19.96 36.88 -6.43
N LEU A 226 -21.26 36.85 -6.69
CA LEU A 226 -21.85 36.85 -8.04
C LEU A 226 -21.53 38.16 -8.78
#